data_AF-A0A8H7K356-F1
#
_entry.id   AF-A0A8H7K356-F1
#
_cell.length_a   1.000
_cell.length_b   1.000
_cell.length_c   1.000
_cell.angle_alpha   90.00
_cell.angle_beta   90.00
_cell.angle_gamma   90.00
#
_symmetry.space_group_name_H-M   'P 1'
#
loop_
_entity.id
_entity.type
_entity.pdbx_description
1 polymer ?
#
loop_
_entity_poly.entity_id
_entity_poly.type
_entity_poly.pdbx_seq_one_letter_code
_entity_poly.pdbx_strand_id
1 'polypeptide(L)'
;MFPGLANQPEISHQQRGEEPVRYYRFMIPPTLVPSRNLAFAGMVSSVASPIIATIQGLWISTFFDGNLDRAPHTLEEVTYEVMLHTQWGKWRYPCGYGSNTPDLGLDGIPYANMLMRDLGLRVNRKPTIYAELTSPYVPADFRGLSEEWERTHEKNEKEYWEDYEIEEPLKIVIN
;
A
#
# COMPACT_ATOMS: atom_id res chain seq x y z
N MET A 1 -5.59 11.91 -21.74
CA MET A 1 -5.07 13.00 -20.87
C MET A 1 -6.21 14.00 -20.69
N PHE A 2 -6.54 14.43 -19.46
CA PHE A 2 -7.73 15.23 -19.16
C PHE A 2 -7.45 16.74 -19.39
N PRO A 3 -7.91 17.36 -20.49
CA PRO A 3 -7.54 18.75 -20.82
C PRO A 3 -8.11 19.76 -19.82
N GLY A 4 -9.24 19.42 -19.17
CA GLY A 4 -9.86 20.25 -18.13
C GLY A 4 -9.05 20.35 -16.83
N LEU A 5 -8.01 19.52 -16.63
CA LEU A 5 -7.10 19.64 -15.49
C LEU A 5 -5.94 20.64 -15.73
N ALA A 6 -5.73 21.06 -16.99
CA ALA A 6 -4.67 22.01 -17.32
C ALA A 6 -4.91 23.40 -16.71
N ASN A 7 -6.18 23.81 -16.64
CA ASN A 7 -6.62 25.05 -16.00
C ASN A 7 -7.40 24.70 -14.74
N GLN A 8 -6.73 24.70 -13.59
CA GLN A 8 -7.39 24.50 -12.31
C GLN A 8 -8.35 25.67 -12.00
N PRO A 9 -9.48 25.42 -11.31
CA PRO A 9 -10.36 26.49 -10.86
C PRO A 9 -9.59 27.44 -9.94
N GLU A 10 -9.90 28.73 -9.98
CA GLU A 10 -9.34 29.70 -9.04
C GLU A 10 -9.83 29.39 -7.62
N ILE A 11 -8.88 29.13 -6.73
CA ILE A 11 -9.17 28.76 -5.33
C ILE A 11 -8.89 29.98 -4.47
N SER A 12 -9.87 30.41 -3.66
CA SER A 12 -9.71 31.55 -2.76
C SER A 12 -8.71 31.27 -1.62
N HIS A 13 -8.50 29.99 -1.30
CA HIS A 13 -7.55 29.55 -0.29
C HIS A 13 -6.14 29.47 -0.86
N GLN A 14 -5.23 30.20 -0.23
CA GLN A 14 -3.81 30.13 -0.54
C GLN A 14 -3.26 28.78 -0.09
N GLN A 15 -2.77 27.97 -1.04
CA GLN A 15 -2.04 26.76 -0.71
C GLN A 15 -0.80 27.14 0.11
N ARG A 16 -0.54 26.42 1.20
CA ARG A 16 0.72 26.61 1.94
C ARG A 16 1.86 26.29 0.96
N GLY A 17 2.88 27.14 0.86
CA GLY A 17 4.05 26.96 0.00
C GLY A 17 4.99 25.83 0.44
N GLU A 18 4.43 24.80 1.08
CA GLU A 18 5.14 23.61 1.53
C GLU A 18 5.32 22.65 0.35
N GLU A 19 6.45 21.95 0.30
CA GLU A 19 6.60 20.88 -0.69
C GLU A 19 5.64 19.72 -0.38
N PRO A 20 5.07 19.08 -1.41
CA PRO A 20 4.23 17.91 -1.21
C PRO A 20 5.00 16.77 -0.53
N VAL A 21 4.34 16.05 0.36
CA VAL A 21 4.88 14.82 0.95
C VAL A 21 5.02 13.76 -0.13
N ARG A 22 6.21 13.16 -0.20
CA ARG A 22 6.62 12.21 -1.25
C ARG A 22 7.02 10.89 -0.62
N TYR A 23 6.07 9.96 -0.52
CA TYR A 23 6.29 8.63 0.04
C TYR A 23 5.85 7.55 -0.94
N TYR A 24 6.66 6.50 -1.04
CA TYR A 24 6.31 5.28 -1.76
C TYR A 24 5.11 4.62 -1.08
N ARG A 25 4.09 4.27 -1.87
CA ARG A 25 2.78 3.81 -1.38
C ARG A 25 2.20 4.70 -0.26
N PHE A 26 2.53 5.99 -0.23
CA PHE A 26 2.16 6.93 0.83
C PHE A 26 2.62 6.54 2.26
N MET A 27 3.57 5.61 2.39
CA MET A 27 4.04 5.09 3.69
C MET A 27 5.55 5.20 3.89
N ILE A 28 6.35 4.98 2.83
CA ILE A 28 7.80 4.79 2.98
C ILE A 28 8.56 5.97 2.35
N PRO A 29 9.52 6.59 3.05
CA PRO A 29 10.47 7.51 2.43
C PRO A 29 11.21 6.82 1.27
N PRO A 30 11.27 7.40 0.05
CA PRO A 30 11.81 6.71 -1.12
C PRO A 30 13.23 6.17 -0.93
N THR A 31 14.06 6.91 -0.20
CA THR A 31 15.45 6.55 0.13
C THR A 31 15.58 5.37 1.09
N LEU A 32 14.51 5.02 1.82
CA LEU A 32 14.45 3.93 2.80
C LEU A 32 13.69 2.71 2.29
N VAL A 33 13.19 2.73 1.05
CA VAL A 33 12.55 1.56 0.43
C VAL A 33 13.48 0.34 0.38
N PRO A 34 14.79 0.46 0.05
CA PRO A 34 15.69 -0.69 0.04
C PRO A 34 15.98 -1.25 1.43
N SER A 35 16.01 -0.41 2.47
CA SER A 35 16.36 -0.83 3.84
C SER A 35 15.20 -1.46 4.60
N ARG A 36 13.95 -1.21 4.19
CA ARG A 36 12.74 -1.85 4.74
C ARG A 36 12.65 -1.77 6.27
N ASN A 37 13.02 -0.63 6.85
CA ASN A 37 13.18 -0.47 8.30
C ASN A 37 12.39 0.72 8.89
N LEU A 38 11.71 1.50 8.05
CA LEU A 38 10.85 2.60 8.49
C LEU A 38 9.62 2.70 7.60
N ALA A 39 8.45 2.85 8.21
CA ALA A 39 7.18 3.07 7.55
C ALA A 39 6.28 3.98 8.38
N PHE A 40 5.47 4.81 7.73
CA PHE A 40 4.44 5.61 8.38
C PHE A 40 3.05 5.09 8.02
N ALA A 41 2.31 4.62 9.03
CA ALA A 41 0.90 4.27 8.87
C ALA A 41 0.01 5.52 8.97
N GLY A 42 -1.02 5.62 8.13
CA GLY A 42 -2.02 6.68 8.22
C GLY A 42 -1.61 8.06 7.72
N MET A 43 -0.49 8.19 6.97
CA MET A 43 -0.08 9.45 6.32
C MET A 43 -0.92 9.82 5.08
N VAL A 44 -2.23 9.54 5.13
CA VAL A 44 -3.20 9.76 4.06
C VAL A 44 -4.50 10.33 4.63
N SER A 45 -5.14 11.24 3.91
CA SER A 45 -6.49 11.70 4.21
C SER A 45 -7.49 10.81 3.45
N SER A 46 -8.42 10.16 4.14
CA SER A 46 -9.44 9.32 3.49
C SER A 46 -10.71 9.18 4.34
N VAL A 47 -11.82 8.87 3.66
CA VAL A 47 -13.07 8.43 4.31
C VAL A 47 -13.10 6.93 4.60
N ALA A 48 -12.17 6.16 4.03
CA ALA A 48 -12.04 4.71 4.19
C ALA A 48 -10.97 4.30 5.21
N SER A 49 -10.66 5.17 6.18
CA SER A 49 -9.59 4.99 7.16
C SER A 49 -9.50 3.61 7.83
N PRO A 50 -10.59 2.99 8.35
CA PRO A 50 -10.47 1.68 8.98
C PRO A 50 -10.04 0.56 8.01
N ILE A 51 -10.49 0.63 6.76
CA ILE A 51 -10.10 -0.32 5.71
C ILE A 51 -8.61 -0.13 5.39
N ILE A 52 -8.21 1.11 5.15
CA ILE A 52 -6.82 1.47 4.81
C ILE A 52 -5.87 1.09 5.95
N ALA A 53 -6.20 1.42 7.20
CA ALA A 53 -5.35 1.11 8.35
C ALA A 53 -5.11 -0.39 8.50
N THR A 54 -6.15 -1.20 8.31
CA THR A 54 -6.05 -2.68 8.37
C THR A 54 -5.08 -3.20 7.31
N ILE A 55 -5.23 -2.73 6.06
CA ILE A 55 -4.41 -3.18 4.93
C ILE A 55 -2.97 -2.63 5.05
N GLN A 56 -2.79 -1.37 5.45
CA GLN A 56 -1.48 -0.78 5.67
C GLN A 56 -0.70 -1.52 6.76
N GLY A 57 -1.37 -1.94 7.85
CA GLY A 57 -0.71 -2.72 8.90
C GLY A 57 -0.11 -4.02 8.37
N LEU A 58 -0.91 -4.80 7.63
CA LEU A 58 -0.46 -6.04 7.02
C LEU A 58 0.63 -5.79 5.95
N TRP A 59 0.44 -4.78 5.10
CA TRP A 59 1.40 -4.40 4.07
C TRP A 59 2.74 -3.99 4.66
N ILE A 60 2.75 -3.16 5.71
CA ILE A 60 3.98 -2.70 6.37
C ILE A 60 4.73 -3.88 7.01
N SER A 61 4.02 -4.78 7.69
CA SER A 61 4.64 -5.98 8.27
C SER A 61 5.35 -6.80 7.18
N THR A 62 4.61 -7.10 6.10
CA THR A 62 5.12 -7.89 4.97
C THR A 62 6.27 -7.19 4.24
N PHE A 63 6.23 -5.85 4.15
CA PHE A 63 7.30 -5.03 3.59
C PHE A 63 8.59 -5.11 4.41
N PHE A 64 8.50 -5.04 5.74
CA PHE A 64 9.68 -5.18 6.62
C PHE A 64 10.30 -6.57 6.51
N ASP A 65 9.48 -7.61 6.36
CA ASP A 65 9.96 -8.99 6.16
C ASP A 65 10.50 -9.24 4.74
N GLY A 66 10.29 -8.31 3.81
CA GLY A 66 10.72 -8.45 2.42
C GLY A 66 9.88 -9.44 1.61
N ASN A 67 8.69 -9.79 2.10
CA ASN A 67 7.82 -10.85 1.58
C ASN A 67 6.65 -10.32 0.72
N LEU A 68 6.75 -9.10 0.19
CA LEU A 68 5.72 -8.60 -0.73
C LEU A 68 5.82 -9.35 -2.06
N ASP A 69 4.71 -9.90 -2.54
CA ASP A 69 4.59 -10.50 -3.87
C ASP A 69 4.97 -9.51 -4.98
N ARG A 70 4.62 -8.23 -4.77
CA ARG A 70 5.03 -7.14 -5.66
C ARG A 70 5.77 -6.06 -4.89
N ALA A 71 7.09 -6.19 -4.90
CA ALA A 71 8.01 -5.14 -4.46
C ALA A 71 8.52 -4.34 -5.68
N PRO A 72 8.96 -3.08 -5.50
CA PRO A 72 9.65 -2.35 -6.55
C PRO A 72 11.01 -2.99 -6.82
N HIS A 73 11.39 -3.09 -8.10
CA HIS A 73 12.67 -3.69 -8.50
C HIS A 73 13.81 -2.68 -8.43
N THR A 74 13.52 -1.41 -8.71
CA THR A 74 14.54 -0.34 -8.78
C THR A 74 14.10 0.92 -8.04
N LEU A 75 15.06 1.74 -7.63
CA LEU A 75 14.79 3.04 -7.03
C LEU A 75 14.17 4.03 -8.04
N GLU A 76 14.42 3.83 -9.33
CA GLU A 76 13.81 4.62 -10.40
C GLU A 76 12.30 4.38 -10.49
N GLU A 77 11.85 3.13 -10.39
CA GLU A 77 10.42 2.77 -10.32
C GLU A 77 9.75 3.42 -9.11
N VAL A 78 10.38 3.34 -7.94
CA VAL A 78 9.91 4.01 -6.72
C VAL A 78 9.77 5.51 -6.95
N THR A 79 10.80 6.14 -7.50
CA THR A 79 10.81 7.59 -7.75
C THR A 79 9.73 7.99 -8.74
N TYR A 80 9.59 7.25 -9.84
CA TYR A 80 8.59 7.49 -10.86
C TYR A 80 7.18 7.43 -10.27
N GLU A 81 6.90 6.39 -9.49
CA GLU A 81 5.60 6.19 -8.85
C GLU A 81 5.27 7.32 -7.86
N VAL A 82 6.22 7.68 -7.01
CA VAL A 82 6.05 8.77 -6.04
C VAL A 82 5.72 10.07 -6.76
N MET A 83 6.47 10.40 -7.82
CA MET A 83 6.19 11.59 -8.62
C MET A 83 4.81 11.50 -9.28
N LEU A 84 4.46 10.36 -9.86
CA LEU A 84 3.17 10.16 -10.52
C LEU A 84 2.00 10.41 -9.54
N HIS A 85 2.03 9.78 -8.36
CA HIS A 85 0.94 9.90 -7.39
C HIS A 85 0.87 11.29 -6.74
N THR A 86 2.01 11.91 -6.44
CA THR A 86 2.03 13.28 -5.92
C THR A 86 1.44 14.27 -6.93
N GLN A 87 1.82 14.18 -8.21
CA GLN A 87 1.28 15.08 -9.23
C GLN A 87 -0.20 14.80 -9.53
N TRP A 88 -0.59 13.52 -9.54
CA TRP A 88 -1.99 13.13 -9.66
C TRP A 88 -2.84 13.73 -8.54
N GLY A 89 -2.40 13.61 -7.27
CA GLY A 89 -3.10 14.17 -6.11
C GLY A 89 -3.29 15.67 -6.22
N LYS A 90 -2.23 16.40 -6.59
CA LYS A 90 -2.28 17.86 -6.80
C LYS A 90 -3.32 18.27 -7.84
N TRP A 91 -3.44 17.53 -8.93
CA TRP A 91 -4.39 17.86 -9.98
C TRP A 91 -5.81 17.39 -9.68
N ARG A 92 -5.97 16.24 -9.02
CA ARG A 92 -7.27 15.65 -8.77
C ARG A 92 -8.03 16.29 -7.62
N TYR A 93 -7.31 16.80 -6.63
CA TYR A 93 -7.85 17.39 -5.40
C TYR A 93 -7.37 18.84 -5.19
N PRO A 94 -7.68 19.76 -6.12
CA PRO A 94 -7.18 21.14 -6.06
C PRO A 94 -7.68 21.89 -4.81
N CYS A 95 -8.92 21.63 -4.40
CA CYS A 95 -9.57 22.25 -3.24
C CYS A 95 -9.41 21.43 -1.94
N GLY A 96 -8.66 20.33 -1.98
CA GLY A 96 -8.45 19.43 -0.85
C GLY A 96 -7.02 19.51 -0.33
N TYR A 97 -6.54 18.41 0.24
CA TYR A 97 -5.16 18.34 0.73
C TYR A 97 -4.15 17.91 -0.33
N GLY A 98 -4.59 17.56 -1.53
CA GLY A 98 -3.78 16.88 -2.55
C GLY A 98 -2.53 17.62 -3.03
N SER A 99 -2.43 18.94 -2.82
CA SER A 99 -1.19 19.68 -3.08
C SER A 99 -0.09 19.41 -2.05
N ASN A 100 -0.43 18.98 -0.84
CA ASN A 100 0.49 18.87 0.28
C ASN A 100 0.57 17.43 0.80
N THR A 101 -0.57 16.80 1.07
CA THR A 101 -0.66 15.44 1.60
C THR A 101 -1.51 14.55 0.68
N PRO A 102 -1.30 13.22 0.70
CA PRO A 102 -2.13 12.32 -0.09
C PRO A 102 -3.60 12.40 0.32
N ASP A 103 -4.42 12.98 -0.55
CA ASP A 103 -5.87 13.04 -0.40
C ASP A 103 -6.50 11.90 -1.22
N LEU A 104 -7.10 10.95 -0.52
CA LEU A 104 -7.71 9.74 -1.06
C LEU A 104 -9.22 9.73 -0.78
N GLY A 105 -9.86 10.91 -0.82
CA GLY A 105 -11.30 11.05 -0.58
C GLY A 105 -12.18 10.19 -1.50
N LEU A 106 -11.82 10.06 -2.78
CA LEU A 106 -12.51 9.20 -3.75
C LEU A 106 -11.72 7.94 -4.12
N ASP A 107 -10.43 7.92 -3.79
CA ASP A 107 -9.49 6.87 -4.21
C ASP A 107 -9.14 5.87 -3.09
N GLY A 108 -9.86 5.91 -1.95
CA GLY A 108 -9.59 5.02 -0.81
C GLY A 108 -9.67 3.53 -1.14
N ILE A 109 -10.68 3.09 -1.90
CA ILE A 109 -10.82 1.70 -2.34
C ILE A 109 -9.79 1.32 -3.43
N PRO A 110 -9.56 2.13 -4.48
CA PRO A 110 -8.46 1.90 -5.40
C PRO A 110 -7.10 1.77 -4.72
N TYR A 111 -6.82 2.59 -3.71
CA TYR A 111 -5.60 2.52 -2.92
C TYR A 111 -5.50 1.21 -2.12
N ALA A 112 -6.58 0.84 -1.41
CA ALA A 112 -6.66 -0.46 -0.74
C ALA A 112 -6.39 -1.62 -1.70
N ASN A 113 -7.00 -1.60 -2.89
CA ASN A 113 -6.80 -2.62 -3.92
C ASN A 113 -5.35 -2.65 -4.44
N MET A 114 -4.67 -1.51 -4.52
CA MET A 114 -3.26 -1.44 -4.90
C MET A 114 -2.39 -2.18 -3.88
N LEU A 115 -2.56 -1.87 -2.59
CA LEU A 115 -1.80 -2.54 -1.53
C LEU A 115 -2.11 -4.04 -1.43
N MET A 116 -3.38 -4.41 -1.59
CA MET A 116 -3.77 -5.82 -1.58
C MET A 116 -3.16 -6.61 -2.74
N ARG A 117 -2.99 -6.00 -3.92
CA ARG A 117 -2.29 -6.64 -5.04
C ARG A 117 -0.81 -6.81 -4.74
N ASP A 118 -0.19 -5.88 -4.02
CA ASP A 118 1.21 -6.03 -3.61
C ASP A 118 1.41 -7.18 -2.62
N LEU A 119 0.36 -7.52 -1.86
CA LEU A 119 0.26 -8.66 -0.94
C LEU A 119 -0.23 -9.96 -1.61
N GLY A 120 -0.41 -9.98 -2.93
CA GLY A 120 -0.91 -11.17 -3.64
C GLY A 120 -2.38 -11.51 -3.34
N LEU A 121 -3.15 -10.62 -2.71
CA LEU A 121 -4.51 -10.89 -2.26
C LEU A 121 -5.58 -10.57 -3.31
N ARG A 122 -6.73 -11.24 -3.19
CA ARG A 122 -7.90 -10.98 -4.03
C ARG A 122 -8.56 -9.65 -3.65
N VAL A 123 -8.59 -8.71 -4.61
CA VAL A 123 -9.15 -7.36 -4.43
C VAL A 123 -10.67 -7.30 -4.34
N ASN A 124 -11.39 -8.12 -5.10
CA ASN A 124 -12.85 -8.18 -5.00
C ASN A 124 -13.22 -8.84 -3.68
N ARG A 125 -14.02 -8.18 -2.84
CA ARG A 125 -14.38 -8.70 -1.51
C ARG A 125 -15.83 -9.14 -1.39
N LYS A 126 -16.65 -8.82 -2.39
CA LYS A 126 -18.05 -9.22 -2.45
C LYS A 126 -18.19 -10.61 -3.10
N PRO A 127 -19.28 -11.34 -2.80
CA PRO A 127 -19.48 -12.69 -3.31
C PRO A 127 -19.80 -12.74 -4.81
N THR A 128 -20.28 -11.63 -5.40
CA THR A 128 -20.72 -11.59 -6.80
C THR A 128 -20.30 -10.30 -7.48
N ILE A 129 -20.12 -10.35 -8.82
CA ILE A 129 -19.80 -9.17 -9.64
C ILE A 129 -20.91 -8.11 -9.56
N TYR A 130 -22.17 -8.52 -9.44
CA TYR A 130 -23.27 -7.57 -9.26
C TYR A 130 -23.15 -6.81 -7.94
N ALA A 131 -22.79 -7.49 -6.85
CA ALA A 131 -22.55 -6.84 -5.56
C ALA A 131 -21.33 -5.92 -5.59
N GLU A 132 -20.26 -6.28 -6.32
CA GLU A 132 -19.10 -5.41 -6.55
C GLU A 132 -19.47 -4.07 -7.22
N LEU A 133 -20.44 -4.09 -8.12
CA LEU A 133 -20.86 -2.89 -8.87
C LEU A 133 -21.89 -2.03 -8.13
N THR A 134 -22.72 -2.65 -7.29
CA THR A 134 -23.93 -2.00 -6.75
C THR A 134 -23.94 -1.82 -5.24
N SER A 135 -23.10 -2.55 -4.51
CA SER A 135 -23.07 -2.49 -3.04
C SER A 135 -21.85 -1.71 -2.54
N PRO A 136 -21.99 -0.92 -1.46
CA PRO A 136 -20.86 -0.22 -0.88
C PRO A 136 -19.86 -1.18 -0.24
N TYR A 137 -18.58 -0.80 -0.33
CA TYR A 137 -17.52 -1.41 0.45
C TYR A 137 -17.56 -0.91 1.89
N VAL A 138 -17.52 -1.84 2.85
CA VAL A 138 -17.54 -1.56 4.28
C VAL A 138 -16.38 -2.29 4.96
N PRO A 139 -15.97 -1.88 6.18
CA PRO A 139 -14.87 -2.54 6.89
C PRO A 139 -15.07 -4.05 7.10
N ALA A 140 -16.32 -4.50 7.22
CA ALA A 140 -16.64 -5.92 7.39
C ALA A 140 -16.21 -6.80 6.18
N ASP A 141 -16.11 -6.24 4.98
CA ASP A 141 -15.67 -6.96 3.77
C ASP A 141 -14.17 -7.35 3.82
N PHE A 142 -13.41 -6.70 4.70
CA PHE A 142 -11.96 -6.91 4.86
C PHE A 142 -11.63 -7.68 6.14
N ARG A 143 -12.63 -8.28 6.80
CA ARG A 143 -12.41 -9.16 7.95
C ARG A 143 -11.59 -10.38 7.53
N GLY A 144 -10.64 -10.78 8.37
CA GLY A 144 -9.87 -12.01 8.17
C GLY A 144 -8.75 -11.88 7.15
N LEU A 145 -8.29 -10.65 6.85
CA LEU A 145 -7.34 -10.38 5.78
C LEU A 145 -5.94 -10.96 6.09
N SER A 146 -5.50 -10.84 7.34
CA SER A 146 -4.21 -11.40 7.78
C SER A 146 -4.23 -12.92 7.68
N GLU A 147 -5.30 -13.56 8.14
CA GLU A 147 -5.48 -15.01 8.08
C GLU A 147 -5.65 -15.52 6.64
N GLU A 148 -6.22 -14.70 5.75
CA GLU A 148 -6.24 -14.98 4.31
C GLU A 148 -4.83 -14.96 3.73
N TRP A 149 -4.04 -13.94 4.08
CA TRP A 149 -2.66 -13.80 3.62
C TRP A 149 -1.77 -14.93 4.14
N GLU A 150 -1.86 -15.27 5.43
CA GLU A 150 -1.16 -16.41 6.01
C GLU A 150 -1.49 -17.69 5.25
N ARG A 151 -2.77 -18.00 5.04
CA ARG A 151 -3.18 -19.21 4.31
C ARG A 151 -2.71 -19.25 2.85
N THR A 152 -2.60 -18.10 2.17
CA THR A 152 -2.09 -18.06 0.79
C THR A 152 -0.57 -18.24 0.73
N HIS A 153 0.16 -17.89 1.80
CA HIS A 153 1.62 -17.91 1.85
C HIS A 153 2.22 -19.05 2.71
N GLU A 154 1.42 -19.75 3.54
CA GLU A 154 1.78 -20.97 4.29
C GLU A 154 2.28 -22.09 3.37
N LYS A 155 1.81 -22.13 2.12
CA LYS A 155 2.29 -23.09 1.12
C LYS A 155 3.74 -22.84 0.69
N ASN A 156 4.19 -21.59 0.72
CA ASN A 156 5.57 -21.23 0.41
C ASN A 156 6.46 -21.44 1.65
N GLU A 157 5.92 -21.23 2.86
CA GLU A 157 6.69 -21.38 4.10
C GLU A 157 7.14 -22.84 4.35
N LYS A 158 6.30 -23.83 4.00
CA LYS A 158 6.69 -25.25 4.09
C LYS A 158 7.86 -25.62 3.19
N GLU A 159 7.92 -25.06 1.98
CA GLU A 159 9.04 -25.23 1.05
C GLU A 159 10.32 -24.57 1.61
N TYR A 160 10.20 -23.39 2.22
CA TYR A 160 11.30 -22.70 2.91
C TYR A 160 11.87 -23.47 4.10
N TRP A 161 11.04 -24.11 4.93
CA TRP A 161 11.52 -24.88 6.08
C TRP A 161 11.99 -26.30 5.71
N GLU A 162 11.52 -26.88 4.60
CA GLU A 162 12.05 -28.13 4.03
C GLU A 162 13.48 -27.93 3.48
N ASP A 163 13.79 -26.78 2.87
CA ASP A 163 15.15 -26.43 2.42
C ASP A 163 16.15 -26.19 3.58
N TYR A 164 15.65 -26.00 4.80
CA TYR A 164 16.44 -25.83 6.02
C TYR A 164 16.38 -27.04 6.97
N GLU A 165 15.90 -28.21 6.52
CA GLU A 165 16.14 -29.45 7.25
C GLU A 165 17.66 -29.69 7.37
N ILE A 166 18.16 -29.46 8.57
CA ILE A 166 19.57 -29.50 8.95
C ILE A 166 20.18 -30.85 8.53
N GLU A 167 21.13 -30.85 7.59
CA GLU A 167 22.03 -31.98 7.39
C GLU A 167 22.81 -32.20 8.70
N GLU A 168 22.37 -33.23 9.43
CA GLU A 168 22.84 -33.72 10.73
C GLU A 168 22.95 -32.70 11.89
N PRO A 169 22.40 -33.02 13.07
CA PRO A 169 22.63 -32.18 14.25
C PRO A 169 24.13 -32.13 14.56
N LEU A 170 24.67 -30.91 14.65
CA LEU A 170 26.04 -30.63 15.08
C LEU A 170 26.38 -31.46 16.33
N LYS A 171 27.29 -32.43 16.17
CA LYS A 171 27.85 -33.19 17.29
C LYS A 171 28.64 -32.25 18.17
N ILE A 172 28.07 -31.86 19.31
CA ILE A 172 28.77 -31.14 20.36
C ILE A 172 29.80 -32.10 20.94
N VAL A 173 31.08 -31.92 20.58
CA VAL A 173 32.19 -32.63 21.20
C VAL A 173 32.50 -31.91 22.51
N ILE A 174 32.05 -32.49 23.61
CA ILE A 174 32.45 -32.07 24.96
C ILE A 174 33.78 -32.75 25.27
N ASN A 175 34.86 -31.97 25.31
CA ASN A 175 36.16 -32.39 25.87
C ASN A 175 36.23 -32.03 27.35
#